data_AF-A0AAE3LT31-F1
#
_entry.id   AF-A0AAE3LT31-F1
#
_cell.length_a   1.000
_cell.length_b   1.000
_cell.length_c   1.000
_cell.angle_alpha   90.00
_cell.angle_beta   90.00
_cell.angle_gamma   90.00
#
_symmetry.space_group_name_H-M   'P 1'
#
loop_
_entity.id
_entity.type
_entity.pdbx_description
1 polymer ?
#
loop_
_entity_poly.entity_id
_entity_poly.type
_entity_poly.pdbx_seq_one_letter_code
_entity_poly.pdbx_strand_id
1 'polypeptide(L)' 'MSLREIKRVDVVKWIATVVQLFGYGLTGLNLVPYNIYLFFIGIFLWFSVGVMWEDKAIMVVHLGAFLSLLFGYLNA' A
#
# COMPACT_ATOMS: atom_id res chain seq x y z
N MET A 1 18.17 26.07 9.50
CA MET A 1 17.19 25.02 9.17
C MET A 1 17.93 23.98 8.33
N SER A 2 18.20 22.79 8.88
CA SER A 2 18.89 21.72 8.13
C SER A 2 17.91 21.13 7.11
N LEU A 3 18.28 21.12 5.82
CA LEU A 3 17.52 20.44 4.79
C LEU A 3 17.67 18.93 5.05
N ARG A 4 16.58 18.26 5.45
CA ARG A 4 16.59 16.79 5.55
C ARG A 4 16.81 16.23 4.15
N GLU A 5 17.86 15.42 3.99
CA GLU A 5 18.05 14.62 2.79
C GLU A 5 16.85 13.68 2.61
N ILE A 6 16.19 13.75 1.46
CA ILE A 6 15.10 12.86 1.11
C ILE A 6 15.71 11.50 0.80
N LYS A 7 15.39 10.50 1.63
CA LYS A 7 15.82 9.13 1.37
C LYS A 7 14.87 8.48 0.36
N ARG A 8 15.38 7.51 -0.41
CA ARG A 8 14.55 6.70 -1.33
C ARG A 8 13.29 6.16 -0.64
N VAL A 9 13.41 5.71 0.61
CA VAL A 9 12.29 5.16 1.39
C VAL A 9 11.20 6.20 1.67
N ASP A 10 11.56 7.48 1.81
CA ASP A 10 10.57 8.54 2.01
C ASP A 10 9.72 8.74 0.76
N VAL A 11 10.34 8.68 -0.43
CA VAL A 11 9.62 8.76 -1.71
C VAL A 11 8.67 7.57 -1.87
N VAL A 12 9.16 6.35 -1.68
CA VAL A 12 8.34 5.13 -1.84
C VAL A 12 7.17 5.12 -0.86
N LYS A 13 7.41 5.49 0.40
CA LYS A 13 6.38 5.60 1.43
C LYS A 13 5.30 6.60 1.05
N TRP A 14 5.66 7.79 0.58
CA TRP A 14 4.65 8.80 0.20
C TRP A 14 3.85 8.38 -1.02
N ILE A 15 4.48 7.76 -2.02
CA ILE A 15 3.76 7.20 -3.18
C ILE A 15 2.80 6.10 -2.70
N ALA A 16 3.26 5.19 -1.83
CA ALA A 16 2.42 4.13 -1.25
C ALA A 16 1.19 4.72 -0.53
N THR A 17 1.40 5.72 0.31
CA THR A 17 0.32 6.42 1.02
C THR A 17 -0.69 7.05 0.06
N VAL A 18 -0.23 7.79 -0.94
CA VAL A 18 -1.14 8.46 -1.90
C VAL A 18 -1.98 7.42 -2.65
N VAL A 19 -1.36 6.38 -3.18
CA VAL A 19 -2.07 5.31 -3.89
C VAL A 19 -3.10 4.62 -2.98
N GLN A 20 -2.73 4.30 -1.74
CA GLN A 20 -3.65 3.66 -0.78
C GLN A 20 -4.84 4.57 -0.43
N LEU A 21 -4.60 5.88 -0.25
CA LEU A 21 -5.65 6.87 0.00
C LEU A 21 -6.65 6.96 -1.15
N PHE A 22 -6.20 6.91 -2.40
CA PHE A 22 -7.12 6.79 -3.53
C PHE A 22 -7.90 5.46 -3.48
N GLY A 23 -7.26 4.34 -3.12
CA GLY A 23 -7.97 3.07 -2.88
C GLY A 23 -9.08 3.19 -1.83
N TYR A 24 -8.81 3.87 -0.70
CA TYR A 24 -9.82 4.15 0.32
C TYR A 24 -10.93 5.07 -0.20
N GLY A 25 -10.58 6.11 -0.96
CA GLY A 25 -11.55 7.00 -1.59
C GLY A 25 -12.49 6.25 -2.54
N LEU A 26 -11.95 5.41 -3.44
CA LEU A 26 -12.75 4.60 -4.35
C LEU A 26 -13.63 3.59 -3.60
N THR A 27 -13.16 3.04 -2.48
CA THR A 27 -13.97 2.18 -1.61
C THR A 27 -15.15 2.94 -1.02
N GLY A 28 -14.92 4.16 -0.50
CA GLY A 28 -16.00 5.01 0.01
C GLY A 28 -17.01 5.43 -1.06
N LEU A 29 -16.60 5.42 -2.34
CA LEU A 29 -17.47 5.70 -3.50
C LEU A 29 -18.09 4.44 -4.12
N ASN A 30 -17.85 3.25 -3.55
CA ASN A 30 -18.28 1.94 -4.08
C ASN A 30 -17.82 1.68 -5.54
N LEU A 31 -16.65 2.19 -5.93
CA LEU A 31 -16.09 2.01 -7.27
C LEU A 31 -15.22 0.75 -7.36
N VAL A 32 -15.89 -0.39 -7.59
CA VAL A 32 -15.29 -1.73 -7.76
C VAL A 32 -15.15 -2.06 -9.25
N PRO A 33 -14.03 -2.67 -9.72
CA PRO A 33 -12.89 -3.19 -8.96
C PRO A 33 -11.69 -2.22 -8.83
N TYR A 34 -11.83 -0.97 -9.26
CA TYR A 34 -10.73 -0.01 -9.30
C TYR A 34 -10.09 0.22 -7.92
N ASN A 35 -10.89 0.24 -6.86
CA ASN A 35 -10.38 0.32 -5.48
C ASN A 35 -9.43 -0.84 -5.14
N ILE A 36 -9.76 -2.06 -5.55
CA ILE A 36 -8.96 -3.28 -5.31
C ILE A 36 -7.63 -3.18 -6.05
N TYR A 37 -7.61 -2.70 -7.29
CA TYR A 37 -6.36 -2.53 -8.05
C TYR A 37 -5.43 -1.52 -7.39
N LEU A 38 -5.97 -0.38 -6.91
CA LEU A 38 -5.16 0.59 -6.17
C LEU A 38 -4.65 0.02 -4.85
N PHE A 39 -5.44 -0.77 -4.14
CA PHE A 39 -4.98 -1.43 -2.93
C PHE A 39 -3.86 -2.44 -3.19
N PHE A 40 -3.90 -3.21 -4.28
CA PHE A 40 -2.78 -4.10 -4.63
C PHE A 40 -1.50 -3.31 -4.88
N ILE A 41 -1.55 -2.22 -5.65
CA ILE A 41 -0.38 -1.37 -5.91
C ILE A 41 0.15 -0.79 -4.58
N GLY A 42 -0.74 -0.26 -3.75
CA GLY A 42 -0.38 0.28 -2.43
C GLY A 42 0.26 -0.76 -1.51
N ILE A 43 -0.27 -1.99 -1.51
CA ILE A 43 0.27 -3.12 -0.75
C ILE A 43 1.70 -3.47 -1.18
N PHE A 44 1.96 -3.58 -2.49
CA PHE A 44 3.32 -3.87 -2.98
C PHE A 44 4.32 -2.77 -2.62
N LEU A 45 3.90 -1.51 -2.69
CA LEU A 45 4.74 -0.37 -2.32
C LEU A 45 5.02 -0.34 -0.81
N TRP A 46 4.00 -0.54 0.03
CA TRP A 46 4.19 -0.59 1.48
C TRP A 46 4.97 -1.81 1.96
N PHE A 47 4.81 -2.96 1.30
CA PHE A 47 5.67 -4.11 1.55
C PHE A 47 7.14 -3.77 1.24
N SER A 48 7.39 -3.06 0.13
CA SER A 48 8.74 -2.58 -0.22
C SER A 48 9.28 -1.61 0.84
N VAL A 49 8.45 -0.72 1.40
CA VAL A 49 8.85 0.14 2.54
C VAL A 49 9.23 -0.72 3.75
N GLY A 50 8.46 -1.75 4.07
CA GLY A 50 8.79 -2.70 5.14
C GLY A 50 10.16 -3.34 4.94
N VAL A 51 10.47 -3.78 3.72
CA VAL A 51 11.82 -4.30 3.37
C VAL A 51 12.90 -3.23 3.55
N MET A 52 12.67 -2.00 3.09
CA MET A 52 13.65 -0.90 3.20
C MET A 52 13.90 -0.43 4.63
N TRP A 53 12.94 -0.64 5.53
CA TRP A 53 13.06 -0.35 6.97
C TRP A 53 13.43 -1.57 7.81
N GLU A 54 13.56 -2.76 7.20
CA GLU A 54 13.72 -4.03 7.90
C GLU A 54 12.59 -4.28 8.94
N ASP A 55 11.41 -3.71 8.69
CA ASP A 55 10.25 -3.79 9.58
C ASP A 55 9.35 -4.97 9.19
N LYS A 56 9.51 -6.06 9.96
CA LYS A 56 8.74 -7.30 9.78
C LYS A 56 7.24 -7.09 10.01
N ALA A 57 6.83 -6.16 10.85
CA ALA A 57 5.41 -5.91 11.10
C ALA A 57 4.74 -5.30 9.87
N ILE A 58 5.40 -4.34 9.21
CA ILE A 58 4.93 -3.76 7.94
C ILE A 58 4.89 -4.83 6.84
N MET A 59 5.89 -5.70 6.76
CA MET A 59 5.89 -6.77 5.76
C MET A 59 4.74 -7.75 5.97
N VAL A 60 4.52 -8.21 7.22
CA VAL A 60 3.48 -9.19 7.56
C VAL A 60 2.09 -8.64 7.34
N VAL A 61 1.81 -7.39 7.76
CA VAL A 61 0.46 -6.82 7.56
C VAL A 61 0.12 -6.66 6.08
N HIS A 62 1.08 -6.30 5.23
CA HIS A 62 0.84 -6.16 3.80
C HIS A 62 0.75 -7.51 3.08
N LEU A 63 1.47 -8.54 3.54
CA LEU A 63 1.27 -9.90 3.05
C LEU A 63 -0.12 -10.43 3.43
N GLY A 64 -0.58 -10.19 4.66
CA GLY A 64 -1.94 -10.55 5.10
C GLY A 64 -3.02 -9.81 4.29
N ALA A 65 -2.85 -8.50 4.09
CA ALA A 65 -3.76 -7.69 3.27
C ALA A 65 -3.80 -8.17 1.81
N PHE A 66 -2.65 -8.55 1.23
CA PHE A 66 -2.57 -9.12 -0.11
C PHE A 66 -3.41 -10.38 -0.24
N LEU A 67 -3.20 -11.35 0.66
CA LEU A 67 -3.93 -12.62 0.63
C LEU A 67 -5.43 -12.41 0.85
N SER A 68 -5.80 -11.54 1.80
CA SER A 68 -7.21 -11.22 2.07
C SER A 68 -7.91 -10.62 0.85
N LEU A 69 -7.30 -9.62 0.19
CA LEU A 69 -7.87 -9.01 -1.01
C LEU A 69 -7.85 -9.94 -2.22
N LEU A 70 -6.80 -10.74 -2.39
CA LEU A 70 -6.69 -11.70 -3.49
C LEU A 70 -7.78 -12.76 -3.39
N PHE A 71 -7.92 -13.41 -2.23
CA PHE A 71 -8.99 -14.40 -2.05
C PHE A 71 -10.37 -13.76 -2.10
N GLY A 72 -10.54 -12.56 -1.52
CA GLY A 72 -11.80 -11.82 -1.65
C GLY A 72 -12.17 -11.55 -3.11
N TYR A 73 -11.23 -11.09 -3.92
CA TYR A 73 -11.44 -10.78 -5.34
C TYR A 73 -11.71 -12.03 -6.19
N LEU A 74 -11.04 -13.15 -5.91
CA LEU A 74 -11.23 -14.42 -6.65
C LEU A 74 -12.56 -15.12 -6.34
N ASN A 75 -13.18 -14.82 -5.19
CA ASN A 75 -14.46 -15.41 -4.77
C ASN A 75 -15.66 -14.46 -4.91
N ALA A 76 -15.46 -13.26 -5.48
CA ALA A 76 -16.48 -12.23 -5.66
C ALA A 76 -17.29 -12.40 -6.95
#